data_AF-A0A6M0REK6-F1
#
_entry.id   AF-A0A6M0REK6-F1
#
_cell.length_a   1.000
_cell.length_b   1.000
_cell.length_c   1.000
_cell.angle_alpha   90.00
_cell.angle_beta   90.00
_cell.angle_gamma   90.00
#
_symmetry.space_group_name_H-M   'P 1'
#
loop_
_entity.id
_entity.type
_entity.pdbx_description
1 polymer ?
#
loop_
_entity_poly.entity_id
_entity_poly.type
_entity_poly.pdbx_seq_one_letter_code
_entity_poly.pdbx_strand_id
1 'polypeptide(L)'
;MMAITHAAIATAGASLLLGTAQPLPLALAVLGSQLPDIDTTTSIIGQVFYPISSWIEDRFPHRSVTHSLVATVSIAAVSLGIGAALGDIKTAAAVPLGHVLSCFADCFTRQGVQLFWPDPAWAISVSNPKRRIRTGGPAEYWVLSVAVALLLLGIWLAGAGGVQTQVSQGLGLRDGALATYNTHAASAEVYAEITGVWADDRTRADGRYLILDAVGSEFVVTDGQGVYQTGKQLLVEKLTTETGAAMTRTTQTLTLNDEDVVSRLQALRMANPSARIYLSGSITVDFPEDVQPTMLPRQLPAVTVTGESVELQYCELKVAISVLDDQWATGLVSVLIFR
;
A
#
# COMPACT_ATOMS: atom_id res chain seq x y z
N MET A 1 -9.52 -32.23 4.24
CA MET A 1 -9.85 -31.73 5.61
C MET A 1 -11.35 -31.45 5.65
N MET A 2 -11.91 -30.87 6.72
CA MET A 2 -13.26 -30.32 6.70
C MET A 2 -13.33 -29.14 5.73
N ALA A 3 -14.44 -29.00 5.00
CA ALA A 3 -14.69 -27.88 4.08
C ALA A 3 -14.44 -26.50 4.71
N ILE A 4 -14.89 -26.32 5.96
CA ILE A 4 -14.72 -25.08 6.73
C ILE A 4 -13.23 -24.79 7.01
N THR A 5 -12.44 -25.82 7.30
CA THR A 5 -10.99 -25.67 7.52
C THR A 5 -10.28 -25.24 6.23
N HIS A 6 -10.65 -25.81 5.09
CA HIS A 6 -10.13 -25.37 3.79
C HIS A 6 -10.50 -23.92 3.48
N ALA A 7 -11.76 -23.53 3.70
CA ALA A 7 -12.21 -22.17 3.51
C ALA A 7 -11.44 -21.17 4.40
N ALA A 8 -11.21 -21.51 5.67
CA ALA A 8 -10.44 -20.67 6.60
C ALA A 8 -8.97 -20.54 6.18
N ILE A 9 -8.30 -21.63 5.79
CA ILE A 9 -6.91 -21.60 5.31
C ILE A 9 -6.80 -20.77 4.02
N ALA A 10 -7.73 -20.97 3.08
CA ALA A 10 -7.73 -20.26 1.81
C ALA A 10 -7.97 -18.76 1.97
N THR A 11 -8.94 -18.37 2.80
CA THR A 11 -9.21 -16.95 3.07
C THR A 11 -8.08 -16.29 3.84
N ALA A 12 -7.49 -16.97 4.84
CA ALA A 12 -6.32 -16.47 5.55
C ALA A 12 -5.13 -16.26 4.60
N GLY A 13 -4.84 -17.25 3.77
CA GLY A 13 -3.77 -17.16 2.77
C GLY A 13 -4.03 -16.09 1.71
N ALA A 14 -5.25 -15.98 1.19
CA ALA A 14 -5.62 -14.92 0.27
C ALA A 14 -5.48 -13.53 0.88
N SER A 15 -5.93 -13.35 2.12
CA SER A 15 -5.81 -12.07 2.82
C SER A 15 -4.35 -11.66 3.03
N LEU A 16 -3.52 -12.59 3.51
CA LEU A 16 -2.10 -12.32 3.81
C LEU A 16 -1.23 -12.18 2.54
N LEU A 17 -1.41 -13.07 1.56
CA LEU A 17 -0.55 -13.11 0.38
C LEU A 17 -0.96 -12.11 -0.70
N LEU A 18 -2.25 -11.85 -0.87
CA LEU A 18 -2.74 -10.80 -1.78
C LEU A 18 -2.86 -9.44 -1.11
N GLY A 19 -2.70 -9.38 0.22
CA GLY A 19 -2.80 -8.15 1.01
C GLY A 19 -4.19 -7.51 0.94
N THR A 20 -5.26 -8.31 0.93
CA THR A 20 -6.63 -7.85 0.71
C THR A 20 -7.57 -8.20 1.86
N ALA A 21 -8.49 -7.29 2.14
CA ALA A 21 -9.65 -7.50 3.00
C ALA A 21 -10.97 -7.46 2.21
N GLN A 22 -10.89 -7.35 0.88
CA GLN A 22 -12.08 -7.21 0.04
C GLN A 22 -12.90 -8.51 0.01
N PRO A 23 -14.24 -8.44 0.12
CA PRO A 23 -15.08 -9.64 0.15
C PRO A 23 -14.95 -10.53 -1.08
N LEU A 24 -14.80 -9.95 -2.28
CA LEU A 24 -14.81 -10.70 -3.53
C LEU A 24 -13.59 -11.64 -3.68
N PRO A 25 -12.32 -11.17 -3.56
CA PRO A 25 -11.16 -12.06 -3.54
C PRO A 25 -11.25 -13.15 -2.46
N LEU A 26 -11.72 -12.81 -1.26
CA LEU A 26 -11.86 -13.79 -0.17
C LEU A 26 -12.90 -14.86 -0.50
N ALA A 27 -14.05 -14.48 -1.06
CA ALA A 27 -15.08 -15.42 -1.51
C ALA A 27 -14.57 -16.32 -2.66
N LEU A 28 -13.80 -15.77 -3.59
CA LEU A 28 -13.17 -16.53 -4.67
C LEU A 28 -12.14 -17.53 -4.14
N ALA A 29 -11.38 -17.17 -3.11
CA ALA A 29 -10.47 -18.11 -2.43
C ALA A 29 -11.24 -19.25 -1.74
N VAL A 30 -12.38 -18.94 -1.10
CA VAL A 30 -13.27 -19.99 -0.57
C VAL A 30 -13.71 -20.92 -1.69
N LEU A 31 -14.25 -20.39 -2.79
CA LEU A 31 -14.69 -21.21 -3.91
C LEU A 31 -13.55 -22.08 -4.47
N GLY A 32 -12.39 -21.49 -4.70
CA GLY A 32 -11.18 -22.19 -5.17
C GLY A 32 -10.76 -23.32 -4.24
N SER A 33 -10.89 -23.13 -2.92
CA SER A 33 -10.54 -24.13 -1.93
C SER A 33 -11.43 -25.37 -1.94
N GLN A 34 -12.68 -25.24 -2.44
CA GLN A 34 -13.63 -26.34 -2.53
C GLN A 34 -13.55 -27.10 -3.86
N LEU A 35 -12.99 -26.50 -4.92
CA LEU A 35 -12.87 -27.14 -6.23
C LEU A 35 -12.21 -28.53 -6.24
N PRO A 36 -11.20 -28.83 -5.39
CA PRO A 36 -10.60 -30.17 -5.39
C PRO A 36 -11.62 -31.29 -5.11
N ASP A 37 -12.62 -31.05 -4.26
CA ASP A 37 -13.63 -32.04 -3.86
C ASP A 37 -14.70 -32.31 -4.93
N ILE A 38 -14.58 -31.75 -6.14
CA ILE A 38 -15.43 -32.10 -7.30
C ILE A 38 -15.25 -33.57 -7.71
N ASP A 39 -14.18 -34.24 -7.25
CA ASP A 39 -13.87 -35.64 -7.54
C ASP A 39 -14.68 -36.68 -6.75
N THR A 40 -15.59 -36.27 -5.85
CA THR A 40 -16.47 -37.19 -5.10
C THR A 40 -17.92 -36.74 -5.08
N THR A 41 -18.86 -37.65 -5.32
CA THR A 41 -20.30 -37.39 -5.24
C THR A 41 -20.81 -37.17 -3.82
N THR A 42 -19.98 -37.40 -2.80
CA THR A 42 -20.34 -37.23 -1.39
C THR A 42 -20.19 -35.80 -0.89
N SER A 43 -19.35 -34.99 -1.53
CA SER A 43 -19.11 -33.59 -1.14
C SER A 43 -20.23 -32.69 -1.67
N ILE A 44 -20.45 -31.55 -1.01
CA ILE A 44 -21.44 -30.55 -1.45
C ILE A 44 -21.12 -30.08 -2.88
N ILE A 45 -19.85 -29.81 -3.16
CA ILE A 45 -19.43 -29.34 -4.48
C ILE A 45 -19.60 -30.44 -5.53
N GLY A 46 -19.26 -31.69 -5.23
CA GLY A 46 -19.42 -32.80 -6.15
C GLY A 46 -20.90 -33.10 -6.43
N GLN A 47 -21.80 -32.90 -5.45
CA GLN A 47 -23.25 -32.99 -5.67
C GLN A 47 -23.75 -31.90 -6.63
N VAL A 48 -23.24 -30.67 -6.51
CA VAL A 48 -23.58 -29.56 -7.42
C VAL A 48 -23.12 -29.85 -8.86
N PHE A 49 -21.95 -30.48 -9.02
CA PHE A 49 -21.36 -30.80 -10.32
C PHE A 49 -21.71 -32.21 -10.83
N TYR A 50 -22.70 -32.88 -10.27
CA TYR A 50 -23.22 -34.12 -10.83
C TYR A 50 -23.74 -33.87 -12.27
N PRO A 51 -23.38 -34.69 -13.28
CA PRO A 51 -22.76 -36.02 -13.23
C PRO A 51 -21.24 -36.06 -13.38
N ILE A 52 -20.56 -34.91 -13.50
CA ILE A 52 -19.10 -34.85 -13.71
C ILE A 52 -18.36 -35.48 -12.54
N SER A 53 -18.80 -35.22 -11.31
CA SER A 53 -18.22 -35.80 -10.10
C SER A 53 -18.26 -37.33 -10.10
N SER A 54 -19.39 -37.94 -10.46
CA SER A 54 -19.52 -39.40 -10.59
C SER A 54 -18.56 -39.95 -11.64
N TRP A 55 -18.44 -39.29 -12.79
CA TRP A 55 -17.53 -39.72 -13.84
C TRP A 55 -16.06 -39.73 -13.41
N ILE A 56 -15.65 -38.75 -12.58
CA ILE A 56 -14.30 -38.66 -12.01
C ILE A 56 -14.11 -39.73 -10.92
N GLU A 57 -15.06 -39.84 -9.99
CA GLU A 57 -15.02 -40.78 -8.86
C GLU A 57 -14.90 -42.24 -9.32
N ASP A 58 -15.55 -42.59 -10.43
CA ASP A 58 -15.49 -43.94 -11.03
C ASP A 58 -14.12 -44.27 -11.66
N ARG A 59 -13.30 -43.26 -11.99
CA ARG A 59 -12.05 -43.41 -12.77
C ARG A 59 -10.79 -43.14 -11.97
N PHE A 60 -10.88 -42.27 -10.98
CA PHE A 60 -9.73 -41.76 -10.26
C PHE A 60 -9.96 -41.85 -8.75
N PRO A 61 -8.93 -42.23 -7.96
CA PRO A 61 -9.04 -42.17 -6.51
C PRO A 61 -9.32 -40.74 -6.04
N HIS A 62 -10.16 -40.57 -5.04
CA HIS A 62 -10.32 -39.27 -4.37
C HIS A 62 -8.96 -38.74 -3.90
N ARG A 63 -8.72 -37.43 -4.08
CA ARG A 63 -7.45 -36.71 -3.83
C ARG A 63 -6.33 -37.02 -4.81
N SER A 64 -6.69 -37.29 -6.07
CA SER A 64 -5.74 -37.45 -7.17
C SER A 64 -5.77 -36.26 -8.13
N VAL A 65 -6.47 -36.39 -9.27
CA VAL A 65 -6.44 -35.46 -10.40
C VAL A 65 -6.78 -34.04 -10.00
N THR A 66 -7.90 -33.85 -9.29
CA THR A 66 -8.41 -32.54 -8.88
C THR A 66 -7.62 -31.90 -7.75
N HIS A 67 -6.82 -32.68 -7.02
CA HIS A 67 -6.01 -32.18 -5.90
C HIS A 67 -4.52 -32.01 -6.27
N SER A 68 -4.24 -31.79 -7.55
CA SER A 68 -2.89 -31.75 -8.10
C SER A 68 -2.41 -30.33 -8.42
N LEU A 69 -1.09 -30.17 -8.55
CA LEU A 69 -0.51 -28.93 -9.07
C LEU A 69 -0.90 -28.69 -10.53
N VAL A 70 -1.11 -29.75 -11.32
CA VAL A 70 -1.60 -29.62 -12.70
C VAL A 70 -3.01 -29.02 -12.72
N ALA A 71 -3.90 -29.46 -11.82
CA ALA A 71 -5.22 -28.86 -11.66
C ALA A 71 -5.11 -27.39 -11.22
N THR A 72 -4.23 -27.09 -10.27
CA THR A 72 -3.94 -25.71 -9.83
C THR A 72 -3.51 -24.81 -11.00
N VAL A 73 -2.55 -25.27 -11.82
CA VAL A 73 -2.05 -24.52 -12.98
C VAL A 73 -3.15 -24.32 -14.02
N SER A 74 -3.98 -25.33 -14.25
CA SER A 74 -5.11 -25.24 -15.19
C SER A 74 -6.15 -24.20 -14.73
N ILE A 75 -6.50 -24.22 -13.44
CA ILE A 75 -7.37 -23.22 -12.82
C ILE A 75 -6.74 -21.83 -12.90
N ALA A 76 -5.44 -21.72 -12.64
CA ALA A 76 -4.72 -20.46 -12.73
C ALA A 76 -4.72 -19.90 -14.15
N ALA A 77 -4.48 -20.72 -15.18
CA ALA A 77 -4.47 -20.29 -16.57
C ALA A 77 -5.83 -19.68 -16.97
N VAL A 78 -6.93 -20.35 -16.62
CA VAL A 78 -8.28 -19.85 -16.91
C VAL A 78 -8.59 -18.59 -16.09
N SER A 79 -8.38 -18.65 -14.78
CA SER A 79 -8.74 -17.57 -13.87
C SER A 79 -7.94 -16.30 -14.14
N LEU A 80 -6.62 -16.42 -14.30
CA LEU A 80 -5.75 -15.28 -14.62
C LEU A 80 -5.98 -14.77 -16.04
N GLY A 81 -6.33 -15.62 -17.00
CA GLY A 81 -6.74 -15.19 -18.34
C GLY A 81 -7.98 -14.29 -18.30
N ILE A 82 -8.98 -14.67 -17.51
CA ILE A 82 -10.17 -13.83 -17.25
C ILE A 82 -9.78 -12.55 -16.52
N GLY A 83 -8.96 -12.65 -15.48
CA GLY A 83 -8.47 -11.50 -14.71
C GLY A 83 -7.72 -10.48 -15.57
N ALA A 84 -6.87 -10.95 -16.49
CA ALA A 84 -6.16 -10.11 -17.44
C ALA A 84 -7.12 -9.38 -18.40
N ALA A 85 -8.16 -10.07 -18.90
CA ALA A 85 -9.17 -9.45 -19.75
C ALA A 85 -10.02 -8.39 -19.01
N LEU A 86 -10.23 -8.57 -17.71
CA LEU A 86 -10.98 -7.65 -16.84
C LEU A 86 -10.11 -6.56 -16.18
N GLY A 87 -8.78 -6.65 -16.31
CA GLY A 87 -7.85 -5.73 -15.65
C GLY A 87 -7.65 -5.95 -14.14
N ASP A 88 -8.13 -7.08 -13.59
CA ASP A 88 -8.02 -7.42 -12.16
C ASP A 88 -7.41 -8.81 -11.95
N ILE A 89 -6.09 -8.87 -12.15
CA ILE A 89 -5.29 -10.09 -11.97
C ILE A 89 -5.23 -10.50 -10.48
N LYS A 90 -5.25 -9.53 -9.56
CA LYS A 90 -5.14 -9.80 -8.11
C LYS A 90 -6.35 -10.57 -7.60
N THR A 91 -7.55 -10.13 -7.95
CA THR A 91 -8.79 -10.83 -7.58
C THR A 91 -8.87 -12.20 -8.24
N ALA A 92 -8.49 -12.31 -9.52
CA ALA A 92 -8.43 -13.59 -10.22
C ALA A 92 -7.48 -14.59 -9.57
N ALA A 93 -6.30 -14.15 -9.10
CA ALA A 93 -5.33 -15.01 -8.43
C ALA A 93 -5.87 -15.68 -7.16
N ALA A 94 -6.96 -15.18 -6.57
CA ALA A 94 -7.53 -15.75 -5.36
C ALA A 94 -8.07 -17.19 -5.55
N VAL A 95 -8.64 -17.51 -6.72
CA VAL A 95 -9.18 -18.87 -6.99
C VAL A 95 -8.07 -19.94 -7.00
N PRO A 96 -7.01 -19.85 -7.84
CA PRO A 96 -5.93 -20.83 -7.82
C PRO A 96 -5.17 -20.83 -6.50
N LEU A 97 -5.09 -19.69 -5.79
CA LEU A 97 -4.49 -19.62 -4.46
C LEU A 97 -5.31 -20.42 -3.43
N GLY A 98 -6.63 -20.29 -3.45
CA GLY A 98 -7.51 -21.08 -2.59
C GLY A 98 -7.35 -22.58 -2.85
N HIS A 99 -7.28 -22.98 -4.12
CA HIS A 99 -7.09 -24.36 -4.55
C HIS A 99 -5.76 -24.96 -4.08
N VAL A 100 -4.64 -24.26 -4.31
CA VAL A 100 -3.32 -24.80 -3.92
C VAL A 100 -3.18 -24.92 -2.41
N LEU A 101 -3.72 -23.96 -1.66
CA LEU A 101 -3.68 -23.97 -0.20
C LEU A 101 -4.53 -25.10 0.40
N SER A 102 -5.69 -25.41 -0.19
CA SER A 102 -6.49 -26.55 0.26
C SER A 102 -5.81 -27.88 -0.05
N CYS A 103 -5.27 -28.06 -1.26
CA CYS A 103 -4.51 -29.26 -1.63
C CYS A 103 -3.27 -29.45 -0.74
N PHE A 104 -2.53 -28.36 -0.48
CA PHE A 104 -1.36 -28.39 0.38
C PHE A 104 -1.74 -28.73 1.83
N ALA A 105 -2.86 -28.21 2.34
CA ALA A 105 -3.37 -28.57 3.66
C ALA A 105 -3.66 -30.09 3.76
N ASP A 106 -4.17 -30.70 2.69
CA ASP A 106 -4.45 -32.14 2.67
C ASP A 106 -3.21 -33.03 2.75
N CYS A 107 -2.02 -32.52 2.39
CA CYS A 107 -0.76 -33.21 2.62
C CYS A 107 -0.56 -33.55 4.11
N PHE A 108 -1.12 -32.77 5.04
CA PHE A 108 -0.98 -32.99 6.48
C PHE A 108 -2.01 -33.96 7.07
N THR A 109 -2.97 -34.42 6.25
CA THR A 109 -3.97 -35.39 6.67
C THR A 109 -3.41 -36.82 6.66
N ARG A 110 -4.13 -37.77 7.26
CA ARG A 110 -3.70 -39.18 7.29
C ARG A 110 -3.49 -39.80 5.90
N GLN A 111 -4.39 -39.48 4.97
CA GLN A 111 -4.39 -39.99 3.61
C GLN A 111 -3.34 -39.27 2.73
N GLY A 112 -3.15 -37.96 2.94
CA GLY A 112 -2.38 -37.13 2.02
C GLY A 112 -3.13 -36.87 0.72
N VAL A 113 -2.37 -36.55 -0.33
CA VAL A 113 -2.86 -36.16 -1.65
C VAL A 113 -1.85 -36.52 -2.74
N GLN A 114 -2.29 -36.87 -3.95
CA GLN A 114 -1.37 -37.03 -5.10
C GLN A 114 -1.06 -35.67 -5.74
N LEU A 115 -0.33 -34.83 -5.01
CA LEU A 115 -0.03 -33.44 -5.41
C LEU A 115 0.67 -33.35 -6.78
N PHE A 116 1.45 -34.37 -7.15
CA PHE A 116 2.25 -34.44 -8.38
C PHE A 116 1.62 -35.32 -9.48
N TRP A 117 0.32 -35.60 -9.40
CA TRP A 117 -0.40 -36.27 -10.49
C TRP A 117 -0.02 -35.65 -11.85
N PRO A 118 0.29 -36.45 -12.90
CA PRO A 118 -0.02 -37.87 -13.08
C PRO A 118 0.93 -38.87 -12.42
N ASP A 119 2.01 -38.43 -11.77
CA ASP A 119 2.81 -39.32 -10.93
C ASP A 119 1.97 -39.71 -9.68
N PRO A 120 1.67 -41.00 -9.44
CA PRO A 120 0.77 -41.43 -8.37
C PRO A 120 1.38 -41.33 -6.96
N ALA A 121 2.46 -40.55 -6.78
CA ALA A 121 3.12 -40.32 -5.52
C ALA A 121 2.21 -39.56 -4.54
N TRP A 122 2.02 -40.12 -3.35
CA TRP A 122 1.26 -39.50 -2.28
C TRP A 122 2.14 -38.53 -1.50
N ALA A 123 1.87 -37.23 -1.66
CA ALA A 123 2.45 -36.17 -0.87
C ALA A 123 1.84 -36.21 0.54
N ILE A 124 2.68 -36.52 1.52
CA ILE A 124 2.30 -36.59 2.93
C ILE A 124 3.33 -35.85 3.77
N SER A 125 2.85 -34.89 4.54
CA SER A 125 3.63 -34.17 5.54
C SER A 125 3.57 -34.96 6.85
N VAL A 126 4.74 -35.26 7.41
CA VAL A 126 4.96 -36.12 8.61
C VAL A 126 4.99 -37.63 8.32
N SER A 127 6.19 -38.22 8.42
CA SER A 127 6.43 -39.64 8.22
C SER A 127 5.69 -40.54 9.21
N ASN A 128 5.47 -40.09 10.46
CA ASN A 128 4.75 -40.85 11.47
C ASN A 128 3.21 -40.73 11.29
N PRO A 129 2.50 -41.81 10.90
CA PRO A 129 1.06 -41.77 10.62
C PRO A 129 0.19 -41.36 11.82
N LYS A 130 0.66 -41.63 13.05
CA LYS A 130 -0.09 -41.30 14.28
C LYS A 130 -0.12 -39.80 14.58
N ARG A 131 0.82 -39.03 14.02
CA ARG A 131 0.92 -37.58 14.20
C ARG A 131 0.22 -36.78 13.09
N ARG A 132 -0.30 -37.46 12.07
CA ARG A 132 -1.05 -36.83 10.97
C ARG A 132 -2.44 -36.43 11.42
N ILE A 133 -2.95 -35.36 10.81
CA ILE A 133 -4.25 -34.79 11.16
C ILE A 133 -5.35 -35.76 10.73
N ARG A 134 -6.23 -36.08 11.69
CA ARG A 134 -7.47 -36.82 11.43
C ARG A 134 -8.59 -35.82 11.18
N THR A 135 -9.31 -35.99 10.08
CA THR A 135 -10.49 -35.18 9.77
C THR A 135 -11.57 -35.33 10.86
N GLY A 136 -12.13 -34.21 11.31
CA GLY A 136 -13.03 -34.08 12.45
C GLY A 136 -12.34 -34.24 13.82
N GLY A 137 -11.00 -34.29 13.88
CA GLY A 137 -10.25 -34.49 15.12
C GLY A 137 -9.83 -33.18 15.82
N PRO A 138 -9.41 -33.23 17.10
CA PRO A 138 -9.02 -32.02 17.85
C PRO A 138 -7.89 -31.21 17.21
N ALA A 139 -6.92 -31.88 16.57
CA ALA A 139 -5.81 -31.20 15.89
C ALA A 139 -6.29 -30.34 14.72
N GLU A 140 -7.35 -30.74 14.02
CA GLU A 140 -7.90 -29.97 12.91
C GLU A 140 -8.61 -28.71 13.39
N TYR A 141 -9.30 -28.78 14.53
CA TYR A 141 -9.90 -27.58 15.14
C TYR A 141 -8.84 -26.56 15.55
N TRP A 142 -7.67 -26.99 16.04
CA TRP A 142 -6.55 -26.09 16.27
C TRP A 142 -6.05 -25.42 14.99
N VAL A 143 -5.92 -26.18 13.89
CA VAL A 143 -5.57 -25.62 12.58
C VAL A 143 -6.61 -24.60 12.12
N LEU A 144 -7.91 -24.91 12.28
CA LEU A 144 -8.99 -23.98 11.98
C LEU A 144 -8.88 -22.70 12.82
N SER A 145 -8.69 -22.81 14.14
CA SER A 145 -8.54 -21.64 15.02
C SER A 145 -7.34 -20.77 14.64
N VAL A 146 -6.21 -21.38 14.31
CA VAL A 146 -5.02 -20.66 13.84
C VAL A 146 -5.29 -20.00 12.48
N ALA A 147 -5.94 -20.68 11.54
CA ALA A 147 -6.30 -20.10 10.25
C ALA A 147 -7.24 -18.90 10.41
N VAL A 148 -8.24 -18.97 11.29
CA VAL A 148 -9.12 -17.83 11.61
C VAL A 148 -8.34 -16.67 12.23
N ALA A 149 -7.43 -16.95 13.18
CA ALA A 149 -6.57 -15.90 13.76
C ALA A 149 -5.68 -15.24 12.69
N LEU A 150 -5.13 -16.02 11.76
CA LEU A 150 -4.33 -15.51 10.63
C LEU A 150 -5.19 -14.71 9.64
N LEU A 151 -6.45 -15.09 9.41
CA LEU A 151 -7.38 -14.30 8.62
C LEU A 151 -7.65 -12.93 9.27
N LEU A 152 -7.93 -12.91 10.57
CA LEU A 152 -8.14 -11.65 11.30
C LEU A 152 -6.89 -10.76 11.24
N LEU A 153 -5.71 -11.35 11.41
CA LEU A 153 -4.44 -10.65 11.25
C LEU A 153 -4.26 -10.12 9.81
N GLY A 154 -4.57 -10.93 8.80
CA GLY A 154 -4.49 -10.52 7.40
C GLY A 154 -5.42 -9.36 7.06
N ILE A 155 -6.66 -9.38 7.55
CA ILE A 155 -7.63 -8.30 7.37
C ILE A 155 -7.13 -7.02 8.04
N TRP A 156 -6.62 -7.11 9.28
CA TRP A 156 -6.05 -5.97 9.98
C TRP A 156 -4.85 -5.38 9.23
N LEU A 157 -3.92 -6.24 8.77
CA LEU A 157 -2.75 -5.82 7.99
C LEU A 157 -3.16 -5.18 6.66
N ALA A 158 -4.15 -5.74 5.95
CA ALA A 158 -4.64 -5.18 4.70
C ALA A 158 -5.26 -3.79 4.90
N GLY A 159 -5.97 -3.56 6.01
CA GLY A 159 -6.45 -2.23 6.39
C GLY A 159 -5.32 -1.25 6.71
N ALA A 160 -4.19 -1.74 7.22
CA ALA A 160 -3.00 -0.94 7.53
C ALA A 160 -2.03 -0.78 6.33
N GLY A 161 -2.48 -1.02 5.09
CA GLY A 161 -1.65 -0.89 3.88
C GLY A 161 -0.90 -2.16 3.45
N GLY A 162 -1.18 -3.29 4.08
CA GLY A 162 -0.62 -4.61 3.75
C GLY A 162 0.68 -4.96 4.46
N VAL A 163 1.06 -6.24 4.41
CA VAL A 163 2.26 -6.78 5.08
C VAL A 163 3.53 -6.05 4.64
N GLN A 164 3.66 -5.79 3.34
CA GLN A 164 4.85 -5.16 2.76
C GLN A 164 5.05 -3.74 3.32
N THR A 165 3.98 -2.95 3.41
CA THR A 165 4.01 -1.59 3.96
C THR A 165 4.36 -1.60 5.45
N GLN A 166 3.80 -2.53 6.22
CA GLN A 166 4.10 -2.65 7.65
C GLN A 166 5.56 -3.06 7.91
N VAL A 167 6.09 -3.99 7.12
CA VAL A 167 7.49 -4.42 7.22
C VAL A 167 8.43 -3.28 6.78
N SER A 168 8.13 -2.59 5.68
CA SER A 168 8.95 -1.50 5.19
C SER A 168 8.95 -0.31 6.15
N GLN A 169 7.81 0.03 6.74
CA GLN A 169 7.73 1.01 7.82
C GLN A 169 8.53 0.59 9.05
N GLY A 170 8.40 -0.66 9.53
CA GLY A 170 9.15 -1.14 10.68
C GLY A 170 10.68 -1.06 10.48
N LEU A 171 11.13 -1.31 9.26
CA LEU A 171 12.53 -1.20 8.85
C LEU A 171 12.97 0.24 8.51
N GLY A 172 12.03 1.19 8.43
CA GLY A 172 12.30 2.58 8.05
C GLY A 172 12.69 2.77 6.58
N LEU A 173 12.17 1.92 5.69
CA LEU A 173 12.38 1.99 4.25
C LEU A 173 11.45 3.04 3.62
N ARG A 174 11.98 3.77 2.64
CA ARG A 174 11.31 4.90 1.97
C ARG A 174 10.01 4.50 1.26
N ASP A 175 9.95 3.29 0.70
CA ASP A 175 8.76 2.80 -0.01
C ASP A 175 7.53 2.72 0.90
N GLY A 176 7.71 2.32 2.16
CA GLY A 176 6.64 2.28 3.15
C GLY A 176 6.12 3.67 3.47
N ALA A 177 7.03 4.61 3.67
CA ALA A 177 6.70 6.01 3.90
C ALA A 177 5.93 6.64 2.74
N LEU A 178 6.35 6.38 1.50
CA LEU A 178 5.68 6.88 0.30
C LEU A 178 4.26 6.30 0.18
N ALA A 179 4.09 5.00 0.44
CA ALA A 179 2.78 4.36 0.40
C ALA A 179 1.82 4.97 1.42
N THR A 180 2.28 5.20 2.64
CA THR A 180 1.49 5.81 3.72
C THR A 180 1.14 7.25 3.41
N TYR A 181 2.11 8.03 2.92
CA TYR A 181 1.90 9.40 2.48
C TYR A 181 0.84 9.46 1.37
N ASN A 182 0.98 8.68 0.30
CA ASN A 182 0.02 8.68 -0.81
C ASN A 182 -1.40 8.27 -0.39
N THR A 183 -1.52 7.43 0.64
CA THR A 183 -2.83 6.96 1.13
C THR A 183 -3.52 8.01 2.02
N HIS A 184 -2.76 8.75 2.83
CA HIS A 184 -3.33 9.60 3.90
C HIS A 184 -3.15 11.11 3.69
N ALA A 185 -2.23 11.56 2.85
CA ALA A 185 -1.88 12.99 2.72
C ALA A 185 -3.02 13.89 2.22
N ALA A 186 -4.09 13.31 1.67
CA ALA A 186 -5.28 14.06 1.26
C ALA A 186 -6.24 14.37 2.42
N SER A 187 -6.25 13.53 3.46
CA SER A 187 -7.26 13.55 4.54
C SER A 187 -6.68 13.68 5.95
N ALA A 188 -5.36 13.58 6.10
CA ALA A 188 -4.67 13.72 7.38
C ALA A 188 -3.26 14.29 7.20
N GLU A 189 -2.75 14.90 8.26
CA GLU A 189 -1.33 15.26 8.34
C GLU A 189 -0.49 13.99 8.35
N VAL A 190 0.61 13.96 7.59
CA VAL A 190 1.57 12.85 7.60
C VAL A 190 2.91 13.40 8.05
N TYR A 191 3.38 12.91 9.19
CA TYR A 191 4.68 13.27 9.74
C TYR A 191 5.71 12.20 9.39
N ALA A 192 6.92 12.62 9.02
CA ALA A 192 8.10 11.80 8.93
C ALA A 192 8.90 11.92 10.23
N GLU A 193 9.06 10.80 10.92
CA GLU A 193 10.04 10.65 11.99
C GLU A 193 11.37 10.24 11.34
N ILE A 194 12.33 11.16 11.36
CA ILE A 194 13.59 11.03 10.63
C ILE A 194 14.71 10.82 11.64
N THR A 195 15.56 9.82 11.36
CA THR A 195 16.91 9.71 11.92
C THR A 195 17.90 9.99 10.81
N GLY A 196 18.78 10.96 11.01
CA GLY A 196 19.70 11.41 9.97
C GLY A 196 20.61 12.54 10.39
N VAL A 197 21.29 13.11 9.40
CA VAL A 197 22.27 14.19 9.60
C VAL A 197 22.09 15.31 8.59
N TRP A 198 22.47 16.52 8.97
CA TRP A 198 22.54 17.65 8.04
C TRP A 198 23.68 17.44 7.03
N ALA A 199 23.45 17.79 5.77
CA ALA A 199 24.41 17.56 4.71
C ALA A 199 25.66 18.45 4.80
N ASP A 200 25.55 19.63 5.42
CA ASP A 200 26.63 20.62 5.53
C ASP A 200 27.69 20.21 6.56
N ASP A 201 27.28 19.87 7.78
CA ASP A 201 28.19 19.65 8.92
C ASP A 201 28.08 18.26 9.55
N ARG A 202 27.16 17.42 9.05
CA ARG A 202 26.89 16.06 9.55
C ARG A 202 26.42 16.01 11.01
N THR A 203 25.96 17.12 11.58
CA THR A 203 25.30 17.11 12.89
C THR A 203 23.95 16.41 12.82
N ARG A 204 23.50 15.86 13.96
CA ARG A 204 22.24 15.10 14.03
C ARG A 204 21.06 16.00 13.65
N ALA A 205 20.21 15.47 12.79
CA ALA A 205 19.00 16.11 12.29
C ALA A 205 17.78 15.24 12.62
N ASP A 206 17.82 14.61 13.79
CA ASP A 206 16.77 13.70 14.20
C ASP A 206 15.56 14.47 14.71
N GLY A 207 14.38 14.03 14.30
CA GLY A 207 13.15 14.59 14.80
C GLY A 207 11.95 14.30 13.93
N ARG A 208 10.86 14.99 14.29
CA ARG A 208 9.56 14.87 13.66
C ARG A 208 9.35 16.03 12.70
N TYR A 209 9.10 15.71 11.44
CA TYR A 209 8.88 16.69 10.38
C TYR A 209 7.54 16.45 9.69
N LEU A 210 6.77 17.49 9.39
CA LEU A 210 5.56 17.39 8.58
C LEU A 210 5.96 17.23 7.11
N ILE A 211 5.40 16.24 6.40
CA ILE A 211 5.63 16.07 4.96
C ILE A 211 4.74 17.06 4.20
N LEU A 212 5.37 17.99 3.50
CA LEU A 212 4.70 18.95 2.63
C LEU A 212 4.45 18.39 1.25
N ASP A 213 5.43 17.64 0.70
CA ASP A 213 5.30 17.01 -0.60
C ASP A 213 6.24 15.80 -0.80
N ALA A 214 5.97 15.01 -1.84
CA ALA A 214 6.84 13.92 -2.29
C ALA A 214 7.38 14.20 -3.70
N VAL A 215 8.70 14.33 -3.83
CA VAL A 215 9.40 14.60 -5.10
C VAL A 215 10.24 13.38 -5.47
N GLY A 216 9.68 12.52 -6.32
CA GLY A 216 10.30 11.24 -6.66
C GLY A 216 10.31 10.29 -5.46
N SER A 217 11.50 9.88 -5.01
CA SER A 217 11.69 9.03 -3.83
C SER A 217 12.04 9.80 -2.55
N GLU A 218 12.06 11.13 -2.63
CA GLU A 218 12.45 12.02 -1.54
C GLU A 218 11.25 12.88 -1.11
N PHE A 219 11.29 13.38 0.11
CA PHE A 219 10.24 14.19 0.71
C PHE A 219 10.70 15.62 0.93
N VAL A 220 9.77 16.55 0.73
CA VAL A 220 9.90 17.93 1.22
C VAL A 220 9.20 17.98 2.56
N VAL A 221 9.94 18.36 3.59
CA VAL A 221 9.50 18.27 4.99
C VAL A 221 9.74 19.58 5.74
N THR A 222 8.97 19.84 6.79
CA THR A 222 9.13 21.03 7.63
C THR A 222 9.04 20.69 9.12
N ASP A 223 9.85 21.36 9.93
CA ASP A 223 9.78 21.35 11.41
C ASP A 223 8.98 22.54 11.97
N GLY A 224 8.42 23.38 11.09
CA GLY A 224 7.74 24.64 11.43
C GLY A 224 8.66 25.86 11.56
N GLN A 225 9.99 25.68 11.50
CA GLN A 225 10.99 26.76 11.44
C GLN A 225 11.60 26.90 10.04
N GLY A 226 11.67 25.80 9.30
CA GLY A 226 12.21 25.76 7.95
C GLY A 226 11.61 24.67 7.09
N VAL A 227 11.88 24.74 5.79
CA VAL A 227 11.55 23.68 4.84
C VAL A 227 12.84 23.02 4.38
N TYR A 228 12.84 21.69 4.32
CA TYR A 228 14.01 20.87 4.01
C TYR A 228 13.63 19.80 2.99
N GLN A 229 14.59 19.34 2.19
CA GLN A 229 14.39 18.20 1.30
C GLN A 229 15.29 17.04 1.71
N THR A 230 14.69 15.85 1.84
CA THR A 230 15.45 14.62 2.10
C THR A 230 16.36 14.30 0.91
N GLY A 231 17.55 13.77 1.17
CA GLY A 231 18.56 13.48 0.16
C GLY A 231 19.35 14.71 -0.34
N LYS A 232 18.92 15.93 0.01
CA LYS A 232 19.66 17.17 -0.24
C LYS A 232 20.21 17.76 1.04
N GLN A 233 19.45 18.63 1.72
CA GLN A 233 19.87 19.26 2.97
C GLN A 233 19.84 18.26 4.14
N LEU A 234 18.89 17.32 4.11
CA LEU A 234 18.67 16.32 5.15
C LEU A 234 19.04 14.93 4.64
N LEU A 235 20.14 14.38 5.13
CA LEU A 235 20.58 13.03 4.78
C LEU A 235 19.95 12.01 5.72
N VAL A 236 19.03 11.24 5.18
CA VAL A 236 18.18 10.31 5.93
C VAL A 236 18.84 8.94 6.05
N GLU A 237 19.03 8.46 7.28
CA GLU A 237 19.45 7.09 7.58
C GLU A 237 18.24 6.18 7.79
N LYS A 238 17.22 6.67 8.49
CA LYS A 238 15.96 5.97 8.74
C LYS A 238 14.79 6.95 8.64
N LEU A 239 13.70 6.53 8.02
CA LEU A 239 12.47 7.33 7.93
C LEU A 239 11.25 6.46 8.16
N THR A 240 10.44 6.85 9.14
CA THR A 240 9.13 6.24 9.41
C THR A 240 8.05 7.30 9.35
N THR A 241 6.83 6.91 9.00
CA THR A 241 5.71 7.86 8.85
C THR A 241 4.62 7.62 9.87
N GLU A 242 4.10 8.69 10.45
CA GLU A 242 2.97 8.68 11.36
C GLU A 242 1.84 9.60 10.86
N THR A 243 0.62 9.09 10.88
CA THR A 243 -0.58 9.88 10.55
C THR A 243 -0.99 10.70 11.77
N GLY A 244 -1.08 12.01 11.60
CA GLY A 244 -1.48 12.99 12.61
C GLY A 244 -2.97 13.32 12.57
N ALA A 245 -3.30 14.58 12.84
CA ALA A 245 -4.68 15.06 12.86
C ALA A 245 -5.32 15.03 11.46
N ALA A 246 -6.66 14.94 11.42
CA ALA A 246 -7.42 15.10 10.19
C ALA A 246 -7.18 16.50 9.62
N MET A 247 -6.89 16.57 8.33
CA MET A 247 -6.54 17.81 7.64
C MET A 247 -6.89 17.66 6.16
N THR A 248 -7.35 18.74 5.53
CA THR A 248 -7.67 18.78 4.11
C THR A 248 -6.55 19.49 3.35
N ARG A 249 -5.88 18.74 2.47
CA ARG A 249 -4.85 19.28 1.58
C ARG A 249 -5.49 19.70 0.25
N THR A 250 -5.42 20.98 -0.08
CA THR A 250 -5.88 21.49 -1.37
C THR A 250 -4.77 22.21 -2.12
N THR A 251 -4.68 21.95 -3.41
CA THR A 251 -3.77 22.65 -4.31
C THR A 251 -4.60 23.52 -5.23
N GLN A 252 -4.31 24.82 -5.23
CA GLN A 252 -4.98 25.79 -6.10
C GLN A 252 -3.93 26.46 -6.98
N THR A 253 -4.27 26.75 -8.24
CA THR A 253 -3.39 27.52 -9.10
C THR A 253 -3.80 28.98 -9.02
N LEU A 254 -2.85 29.83 -8.63
CA LEU A 254 -2.98 31.28 -8.67
C LEU A 254 -2.35 31.79 -9.97
N THR A 255 -3.17 32.39 -10.82
CA THR A 255 -2.71 33.09 -12.02
C THR A 255 -2.54 34.56 -11.69
N LEU A 256 -1.36 35.09 -11.96
CA LEU A 256 -1.02 36.51 -11.85
C LEU A 256 -0.85 37.05 -13.27
N ASN A 257 -1.56 38.11 -13.61
CA ASN A 257 -1.56 38.73 -14.94
C ASN A 257 -1.25 40.21 -14.81
N ASP A 258 -0.01 40.54 -14.48
CA ASP A 258 0.39 41.91 -14.19
C ASP A 258 -0.48 42.51 -13.07
N GLU A 259 -0.45 41.85 -11.91
CA GLU A 259 -1.22 42.24 -10.72
C GLU A 259 -0.28 42.41 -9.52
N ASP A 260 -0.68 43.27 -8.58
CA ASP A 260 -0.05 43.37 -7.27
C ASP A 260 -0.12 42.03 -6.52
N VAL A 261 1.06 41.43 -6.32
CA VAL A 261 1.21 40.11 -5.72
C VAL A 261 0.75 40.10 -4.27
N VAL A 262 1.09 41.14 -3.49
CA VAL A 262 0.80 41.21 -2.06
C VAL A 262 -0.69 41.26 -1.83
N SER A 263 -1.42 42.08 -2.58
CA SER A 263 -2.89 42.15 -2.50
C SER A 263 -3.53 40.78 -2.72
N ARG A 264 -3.02 40.02 -3.69
CA ARG A 264 -3.54 38.68 -4.00
C ARG A 264 -3.20 37.64 -2.93
N LEU A 265 -1.98 37.66 -2.41
CA LEU A 265 -1.54 36.80 -1.31
C LEU A 265 -2.27 37.11 0.01
N GLN A 266 -2.56 38.39 0.28
CA GLN A 266 -3.35 38.80 1.44
C GLN A 266 -4.81 38.33 1.33
N ALA A 267 -5.41 38.40 0.14
CA ALA A 267 -6.75 37.84 -0.10
C ALA A 267 -6.80 36.33 0.17
N LEU A 268 -5.75 35.58 -0.23
CA LEU A 268 -5.61 34.15 0.08
C LEU A 268 -5.52 33.89 1.58
N ARG A 269 -4.75 34.70 2.32
CA ARG A 269 -4.63 34.65 3.77
C ARG A 269 -5.99 34.88 4.44
N MET A 270 -6.75 35.88 3.99
CA MET A 270 -8.07 36.21 4.54
C MET A 270 -9.11 35.12 4.27
N ALA A 271 -9.05 34.47 3.09
CA ALA A 271 -9.94 33.35 2.76
C ALA A 271 -9.65 32.08 3.60
N ASN A 272 -8.44 31.96 4.15
CA ASN A 272 -7.97 30.78 4.87
C ASN A 272 -7.22 31.15 6.17
N PRO A 273 -7.89 31.75 7.16
CA PRO A 273 -7.24 32.40 8.30
C PRO A 273 -6.47 31.46 9.25
N SER A 274 -6.78 30.16 9.25
CA SER A 274 -6.13 29.15 10.09
C SER A 274 -5.31 28.13 9.29
N ALA A 275 -5.19 28.29 7.97
CA ALA A 275 -4.50 27.33 7.13
C ALA A 275 -2.99 27.60 7.07
N ARG A 276 -2.19 26.54 6.97
CA ARG A 276 -0.78 26.67 6.57
C ARG A 276 -0.73 26.70 5.05
N ILE A 277 -0.09 27.73 4.50
CA ILE A 277 -0.08 27.98 3.05
C ILE A 277 1.36 28.07 2.57
N TYR A 278 1.68 27.27 1.56
CA TYR A 278 2.97 27.24 0.89
C TYR A 278 2.80 27.51 -0.60
N LEU A 279 3.71 28.30 -1.15
CA LEU A 279 3.70 28.72 -2.55
C LEU A 279 4.84 28.03 -3.30
N SER A 280 4.57 27.51 -4.49
CA SER A 280 5.58 26.92 -5.37
C SER A 280 5.32 27.28 -6.82
N GLY A 281 6.35 27.71 -7.55
CA GLY A 281 6.21 28.11 -8.94
C GLY A 281 7.21 29.18 -9.33
N SER A 282 7.13 29.62 -10.60
CA SER A 282 7.98 30.68 -11.13
C SER A 282 7.09 31.85 -11.56
N ILE A 283 7.44 33.05 -11.12
CA ILE A 283 6.77 34.29 -11.50
C ILE A 283 7.79 35.26 -12.08
N THR A 284 7.36 36.10 -13.01
CA THR A 284 8.18 37.23 -13.50
C THR A 284 7.77 38.46 -12.71
N VAL A 285 8.73 39.22 -12.19
CA VAL A 285 8.49 40.42 -11.39
C VAL A 285 9.11 41.65 -12.04
N ASP A 286 8.54 42.82 -11.78
CA ASP A 286 9.00 44.08 -12.37
C ASP A 286 10.34 44.58 -11.81
N PHE A 287 10.57 44.42 -10.51
CA PHE A 287 11.77 44.92 -9.82
C PHE A 287 12.49 43.77 -9.08
N PRO A 288 13.15 42.85 -9.80
CA PRO A 288 13.83 41.71 -9.19
C PRO A 288 14.95 42.12 -8.22
N GLU A 289 15.53 43.31 -8.36
CA GLU A 289 16.52 43.88 -7.45
C GLU A 289 16.01 44.17 -6.04
N ASP A 290 14.71 44.43 -5.89
CA ASP A 290 14.07 44.72 -4.60
C ASP A 290 13.69 43.44 -3.85
N VAL A 291 13.64 42.32 -4.57
CA VAL A 291 13.39 41.00 -4.00
C VAL A 291 14.67 40.51 -3.32
N GLN A 292 14.75 40.68 -1.99
CA GLN A 292 15.88 40.22 -1.19
C GLN A 292 15.57 38.85 -0.55
N PRO A 293 15.98 37.72 -1.18
CA PRO A 293 15.76 36.41 -0.61
C PRO A 293 16.56 36.24 0.68
N THR A 294 15.86 35.83 1.75
CA THR A 294 16.54 35.45 3.00
C THR A 294 17.07 34.02 2.86
N MET A 295 18.38 33.88 2.71
CA MET A 295 19.02 32.56 2.69
C MET A 295 19.32 32.10 4.12
N LEU A 296 18.50 31.18 4.62
CA LEU A 296 18.75 30.53 5.90
C LEU A 296 19.65 29.29 5.69
N PRO A 297 20.70 29.11 6.50
CA PRO A 297 21.55 27.94 6.39
C PRO A 297 20.73 26.65 6.60
N ARG A 298 21.05 25.62 5.82
CA ARG A 298 20.42 24.28 5.83
C ARG A 298 18.99 24.18 5.34
N GLN A 299 18.34 25.29 4.98
CA GLN A 299 16.98 25.26 4.47
C GLN A 299 16.96 25.15 2.94
N LEU A 300 15.84 24.66 2.40
CA LEU A 300 15.53 24.82 0.99
C LEU A 300 15.43 26.33 0.71
N PRO A 301 16.10 26.87 -0.33
CA PRO A 301 15.95 28.27 -0.67
C PRO A 301 14.51 28.54 -1.09
N ALA A 302 13.74 29.16 -0.19
CA ALA A 302 12.31 29.41 -0.39
C ALA A 302 12.05 30.34 -1.59
N VAL A 303 12.97 31.27 -1.84
CA VAL A 303 12.92 32.25 -2.92
C VAL A 303 14.29 32.29 -3.60
N THR A 304 14.30 32.15 -4.93
CA THR A 304 15.52 32.27 -5.75
C THR A 304 15.24 33.24 -6.89
N VAL A 305 16.11 34.22 -7.11
CA VAL A 305 15.94 35.23 -8.16
C VAL A 305 16.93 34.95 -9.29
N THR A 306 16.43 34.87 -10.52
CA THR A 306 17.22 34.58 -11.73
C THR A 306 16.77 35.48 -12.87
N GLY A 307 17.51 36.58 -13.10
CA GLY A 307 17.07 37.61 -14.03
C GLY A 307 15.77 38.26 -13.53
N GLU A 308 14.75 38.30 -14.38
CA GLU A 308 13.41 38.82 -14.05
C GLU A 308 12.50 37.76 -13.41
N SER A 309 12.94 36.50 -13.34
CA SER A 309 12.15 35.39 -12.79
C SER A 309 12.49 35.13 -11.33
N VAL A 310 11.44 35.08 -10.49
CA VAL A 310 11.50 34.67 -9.10
C VAL A 310 10.90 33.26 -8.97
N GLU A 311 11.73 32.31 -8.54
CA GLU A 311 11.33 30.94 -8.26
C GLU A 311 11.00 30.80 -6.76
N LEU A 312 9.77 30.37 -6.48
CA LEU A 312 9.28 30.02 -5.15
C LEU A 312 9.32 28.50 -4.99
N GLN A 313 9.99 28.01 -3.94
CA GLN A 313 10.02 26.58 -3.62
C GLN A 313 9.47 26.36 -2.20
N TYR A 314 8.21 25.93 -2.12
CA TYR A 314 7.47 25.73 -0.86
C TYR A 314 7.64 26.92 0.11
N CYS A 315 7.57 28.15 -0.41
CA CYS A 315 7.72 29.37 0.39
C CYS A 315 6.48 29.58 1.26
N GLU A 316 6.66 29.81 2.57
CA GLU A 316 5.54 30.14 3.45
C GLU A 316 4.91 31.47 3.01
N LEU A 317 3.57 31.55 3.03
CA LEU A 317 2.82 32.73 2.61
C LEU A 317 3.27 34.03 3.30
N LYS A 318 3.63 33.97 4.59
CA LYS A 318 4.11 35.15 5.33
C LYS A 318 5.43 35.68 4.79
N VAL A 319 6.35 34.77 4.47
CA VAL A 319 7.66 35.11 3.90
C VAL A 319 7.48 35.67 2.49
N ALA A 320 6.61 35.07 1.68
CA ALA A 320 6.31 35.57 0.34
C ALA A 320 5.73 36.98 0.36
N ILE A 321 4.80 37.29 1.27
CA ILE A 321 4.24 38.64 1.43
C ILE A 321 5.33 39.65 1.80
N SER A 322 6.30 39.29 2.65
CA SER A 322 7.38 40.22 3.03
C SER A 322 8.44 40.41 1.95
N VAL A 323 8.68 39.40 1.11
CA VAL A 323 9.77 39.41 0.12
C VAL A 323 9.32 39.99 -1.22
N LEU A 324 8.02 39.87 -1.55
CA LEU A 324 7.43 40.38 -2.78
C LEU A 324 6.67 41.70 -2.56
N ASP A 325 7.08 42.48 -1.55
CA ASP A 325 6.46 43.77 -1.25
C ASP A 325 6.66 44.74 -2.43
N ASP A 326 5.63 45.51 -2.76
CA ASP A 326 5.56 46.41 -3.90
C ASP A 326 5.89 45.78 -5.29
N GLN A 327 5.80 44.45 -5.43
CA GLN A 327 6.02 43.76 -6.70
C GLN A 327 4.72 43.52 -7.48
N TRP A 328 4.78 43.79 -8.78
CA TRP A 328 3.81 43.32 -9.77
C TRP A 328 4.38 42.08 -10.45
N ALA A 329 3.53 41.08 -10.67
CA ALA A 329 4.01 39.84 -11.27
C ALA A 329 3.08 39.23 -12.30
N THR A 330 3.69 38.48 -13.21
CA THR A 330 3.01 37.66 -14.20
C THR A 330 3.49 36.22 -14.09
N GLY A 331 2.56 35.26 -14.05
CA GLY A 331 2.90 33.84 -13.99
C GLY A 331 1.85 32.96 -13.29
N LEU A 332 2.24 31.70 -13.05
CA LEU A 332 1.42 30.70 -12.38
C LEU A 332 2.11 30.25 -11.10
N VAL A 333 1.40 30.34 -9.98
CA VAL A 333 1.86 29.87 -8.68
C VAL A 333 0.94 28.77 -8.19
N SER A 334 1.52 27.63 -7.82
CA SER A 334 0.81 26.58 -7.11
C SER A 334 0.72 26.94 -5.62
N VAL A 335 -0.49 27.01 -5.10
CA VAL A 335 -0.81 27.34 -3.72
C VAL A 335 -1.24 26.07 -3.02
N LEU A 336 -0.40 25.60 -2.11
CA LEU A 336 -0.67 24.43 -1.28
C LEU A 336 -1.24 24.86 0.06
N ILE A 337 -2.47 24.46 0.34
CA ILE A 337 -3.24 24.88 1.52
C ILE A 337 -3.54 23.65 2.38
N PHE A 338 -3.13 23.71 3.64
CA PHE A 338 -3.39 22.71 4.67
C PHE A 338 -4.41 23.27 5.67
N ARG A 339 -5.60 22.66 5.74
CA ARG A 339 -6.74 23.16 6.53
C ARG A 339 -7.30 22.14 7.51
#